data_AF-A0A0E3QWV1-F1
#
_entry.id   AF-A0A0E3QWV1-F1
#
_cell.length_a   1.000
_cell.length_b   1.000
_cell.length_c   1.000
_cell.angle_alpha   90.00
_cell.angle_beta   90.00
_cell.angle_gamma   90.00
#
_symmetry.space_group_name_H-M   'P 1'
#
loop_
_entity.id
_entity.type
_entity.pdbx_description
1 polymer ?
#
loop_
_entity_poly.entity_id
_entity_poly.type
_entity_poly.pdbx_seq_one_letter_code
_entity_poly.pdbx_strand_id
1 'polypeptide(L)'
;MKKLENYECSHVSEKPSDGGETEEVLVIGHCLLNPLARVKGVKPAQPIDTRGANVIQLPCPEATFFGMKRREITKDQLDHPAYRRFCREIFTHFADLLEDLAASGVKIKILGVPKSPSCGVEITSVGGEPGKVKEFHHRHAPGPGVFMEEIIKELAKRDVKFEIEDAGR
;
A
#
# COMPACT_ATOMS: atom_id res chain seq x y z
N MET A 1 -3.40 -10.26 33.27
CA MET A 1 -2.37 -10.26 32.23
C MET A 1 -1.72 -11.63 32.20
N LYS A 2 -1.93 -12.42 31.14
CA LYS A 2 -1.24 -13.71 30.98
C LYS A 2 0.21 -13.43 30.56
N LYS A 3 1.17 -13.98 31.30
CA LYS A 3 2.60 -13.86 31.03
C LYS A 3 2.93 -14.52 29.69
N LEU A 4 3.60 -13.79 28.81
CA LEU A 4 4.31 -14.33 27.65
C LEU A 4 5.58 -15.02 28.16
N GLU A 5 5.47 -16.27 28.58
CA GLU A 5 6.64 -17.10 28.91
C GLU A 5 6.63 -18.28 27.93
N ASN A 6 7.74 -18.40 27.18
CA ASN A 6 8.09 -19.41 26.16
C ASN A 6 7.85 -19.01 24.70
N TYR A 7 8.64 -18.05 24.21
CA TYR A 7 9.01 -17.99 22.79
C TYR A 7 10.50 -18.37 22.68
N GLU A 8 10.79 -19.48 22.00
CA GLU A 8 12.16 -19.80 21.57
C GLU A 8 12.41 -19.08 20.24
N CYS A 9 13.37 -18.17 20.23
CA CYS A 9 13.84 -17.51 19.02
C CYS A 9 14.98 -18.35 18.43
N SER A 10 14.77 -18.96 17.26
CA SER A 10 15.86 -19.59 16.53
C SER A 10 16.75 -18.51 15.93
N HIS A 11 18.00 -18.44 16.35
CA HIS A 11 19.00 -17.58 15.73
C HIS A 11 19.19 -17.98 14.27
N VAL A 12 18.80 -17.09 13.35
CA VAL A 12 19.15 -17.19 11.94
C VAL A 12 20.57 -16.66 11.79
N SER A 13 21.48 -17.47 11.26
CA SER A 13 22.85 -17.06 10.96
C SER A 13 22.85 -15.92 9.94
N GLU A 14 23.43 -14.79 10.31
CA GLU A 14 23.63 -13.66 9.42
C GLU A 14 24.77 -13.98 8.43
N LYS A 15 24.48 -13.86 7.13
CA LYS A 15 25.53 -13.70 6.13
C LYS A 15 25.80 -12.20 5.99
N PRO A 16 27.06 -11.75 6.05
CA PRO A 16 27.37 -10.37 5.73
C PRO A 16 27.21 -10.18 4.22
N SER A 17 26.41 -9.19 3.81
CA SER A 17 26.44 -8.68 2.44
C SER A 17 27.44 -7.52 2.38
N ASP A 18 28.44 -7.71 1.54
CA ASP A 18 29.49 -6.74 1.19
C ASP A 18 28.88 -5.51 0.49
N GLY A 19 29.46 -4.34 0.76
CA GLY A 19 28.96 -3.05 0.29
C GLY A 19 29.26 -2.78 -1.18
N GLY A 20 28.41 -1.99 -1.84
CA GLY A 20 28.74 -1.37 -3.13
C GLY A 20 27.59 -0.90 -4.02
N GLU A 21 26.35 -1.31 -3.76
CA GLU A 21 25.17 -0.83 -4.49
C GLU A 21 24.28 0.01 -3.58
N THR A 22 23.73 1.11 -4.10
CA THR A 22 22.72 1.88 -3.36
C THR A 22 21.53 0.96 -3.11
N GLU A 23 21.35 0.55 -1.85
CA GLU A 23 20.28 -0.38 -1.47
C GLU A 23 18.92 0.21 -1.85
N GLU A 24 18.03 -0.61 -2.40
CA GLU A 24 16.65 -0.24 -2.73
C GLU A 24 15.68 -1.02 -1.85
N VAL A 25 14.59 -0.36 -1.45
CA VAL A 25 13.43 -0.97 -0.81
C VAL A 25 12.17 -0.79 -1.66
N LEU A 26 11.47 -1.89 -1.88
CA LEU A 26 10.16 -1.90 -2.53
C LEU A 26 9.05 -1.74 -1.49
N VAL A 27 8.28 -0.68 -1.60
CA VAL A 27 7.11 -0.41 -0.77
C VAL A 27 5.86 -0.81 -1.55
N ILE A 28 5.24 -1.93 -1.17
CA ILE A 28 4.28 -2.63 -2.03
C ILE A 28 2.87 -2.60 -1.43
N GLY A 29 1.88 -2.22 -2.24
CA GLY A 29 0.48 -2.34 -1.88
C GLY A 29 0.08 -3.78 -1.52
N HIS A 30 -0.58 -3.98 -0.38
CA HIS A 30 -0.83 -5.31 0.22
C HIS A 30 -1.28 -6.41 -0.76
N CYS A 31 -2.25 -6.10 -1.63
CA CYS A 31 -2.87 -7.06 -2.55
C CYS A 31 -1.91 -7.62 -3.62
N LEU A 32 -0.76 -6.98 -3.83
CA LEU A 32 0.29 -7.44 -4.75
C LEU A 32 1.16 -8.55 -4.15
N LEU A 33 1.08 -8.78 -2.83
CA LEU A 33 1.72 -9.94 -2.18
C LEU A 33 0.68 -10.88 -1.57
N ASN A 34 -0.49 -10.35 -1.20
CA ASN A 34 -1.60 -11.10 -0.63
C ASN A 34 -2.91 -10.82 -1.38
N PRO A 35 -3.17 -11.50 -2.52
CA PRO A 35 -4.39 -11.32 -3.30
C PRO A 35 -5.69 -11.57 -2.51
N LEU A 36 -5.62 -12.27 -1.36
CA LEU A 36 -6.78 -12.52 -0.51
C LEU A 36 -7.38 -11.23 0.07
N ALA A 37 -6.61 -10.14 0.19
CA ALA A 37 -7.10 -8.85 0.67
C ALA A 37 -7.95 -8.07 -0.36
N ARG A 38 -7.93 -8.51 -1.62
CA ARG A 38 -8.71 -7.88 -2.69
C ARG A 38 -10.20 -8.14 -2.48
N VAL A 39 -11.03 -7.21 -2.96
CA VAL A 39 -12.49 -7.40 -2.95
C VAL A 39 -12.87 -8.68 -3.72
N LYS A 40 -13.83 -9.43 -3.19
CA LYS A 40 -14.27 -10.71 -3.78
C LYS A 40 -14.93 -10.47 -5.14
N GLY A 41 -14.75 -11.40 -6.07
CA GLY A 41 -15.37 -11.35 -7.39
C GLY A 41 -14.62 -10.50 -8.42
N VAL A 42 -13.58 -9.76 -8.02
CA VAL A 42 -12.71 -9.02 -8.94
C VAL A 42 -11.51 -9.87 -9.32
N LYS A 43 -11.02 -9.73 -10.55
CA LYS A 43 -9.79 -10.39 -11.02
C LYS A 43 -8.65 -10.17 -10.00
N PRO A 44 -7.99 -11.23 -9.53
CA PRO A 44 -6.90 -11.09 -8.56
C PRO A 44 -5.78 -10.21 -9.14
N ALA A 45 -5.12 -9.45 -8.28
CA ALA A 45 -3.84 -8.85 -8.66
C ALA A 45 -2.88 -10.00 -8.97
N GLN A 46 -2.05 -9.87 -10.00
CA GLN A 46 -0.94 -10.79 -10.14
C GLN A 46 0.07 -10.49 -9.02
N PRO A 47 0.44 -11.49 -8.20
CA PRO A 47 1.45 -11.27 -7.19
C PRO A 47 2.76 -10.83 -7.84
N ILE A 48 3.44 -9.88 -7.21
CA ILE A 48 4.79 -9.48 -7.59
C ILE A 48 5.76 -10.51 -7.01
N ASP A 49 6.73 -10.94 -7.83
CA ASP A 49 7.83 -11.75 -7.34
C ASP A 49 8.82 -10.85 -6.58
N THR A 50 8.97 -11.11 -5.28
CA THR A 50 9.85 -10.35 -4.40
C THR A 50 11.09 -11.13 -3.97
N ARG A 51 11.40 -12.25 -4.64
CA ARG A 51 12.59 -13.04 -4.31
C ARG A 51 13.85 -12.19 -4.51
N GLY A 52 14.60 -12.01 -3.42
CA GLY A 52 15.85 -11.23 -3.42
C GLY A 52 15.65 -9.72 -3.31
N ALA A 53 14.41 -9.22 -3.15
CA ALA A 53 14.14 -7.80 -2.94
C ALA A 53 13.95 -7.49 -1.44
N ASN A 54 14.37 -6.30 -1.02
CA ASN A 54 13.97 -5.73 0.27
C ASN A 54 12.55 -5.18 0.13
N VAL A 55 11.62 -5.60 1.00
CA VAL A 55 10.20 -5.28 0.85
C VAL A 55 9.60 -4.75 2.13
N ILE A 56 8.89 -3.63 2.00
CA ILE A 56 7.94 -3.12 2.99
C ILE A 56 6.54 -3.32 2.42
N GLN A 57 5.75 -4.20 3.03
CA GLN A 57 4.35 -4.39 2.64
C GLN A 57 3.47 -3.34 3.33
N LEU A 58 2.78 -2.51 2.54
CA LEU A 58 1.78 -1.58 3.06
C LEU A 58 0.51 -2.32 3.52
N PRO A 59 -0.26 -1.77 4.48
CA PRO A 59 -1.60 -2.26 4.78
C PRO A 59 -2.55 -2.06 3.58
N CYS A 60 -3.61 -2.87 3.49
CA CYS A 60 -4.72 -2.60 2.57
C CYS A 60 -5.72 -1.67 3.25
N PRO A 61 -5.78 -0.37 2.88
CA PRO A 61 -6.61 0.61 3.59
C PRO A 61 -8.10 0.27 3.51
N GLU A 62 -8.57 -0.31 2.39
CA GLU A 62 -9.97 -0.72 2.26
C GLU A 62 -10.30 -1.94 3.13
N ALA A 63 -9.40 -2.93 3.20
CA ALA A 63 -9.63 -4.13 3.99
C ALA A 63 -9.58 -3.83 5.49
N THR A 64 -8.72 -2.93 5.93
CA THR A 64 -8.62 -2.51 7.33
C THR A 64 -9.77 -1.58 7.73
N PHE A 65 -10.26 -0.73 6.82
CA PHE A 65 -11.37 0.18 7.10
C PHE A 65 -12.76 -0.49 7.02
N PHE A 66 -13.02 -1.29 5.98
CA PHE A 66 -14.34 -1.90 5.74
C PHE A 66 -14.40 -3.40 6.08
N GLY A 67 -13.27 -4.05 6.30
CA GLY A 67 -13.19 -5.50 6.45
C GLY A 67 -13.26 -6.26 5.11
N MET A 68 -13.20 -7.59 5.23
CA MET A 68 -13.15 -8.50 4.07
C MET A 68 -14.50 -8.77 3.41
N LYS A 69 -15.61 -8.34 4.02
CA LYS A 69 -16.98 -8.48 3.49
C LYS A 69 -17.47 -7.22 2.77
N ARG A 70 -16.56 -6.31 2.42
CA ARG A 70 -16.88 -5.05 1.73
C ARG A 70 -17.40 -5.27 0.31
N ARG A 71 -18.16 -4.30 -0.18
CA ARG A 71 -18.56 -4.17 -1.59
C ARG A 71 -17.52 -3.38 -2.39
N GLU A 72 -17.72 -3.30 -3.69
CA GLU A 72 -17.04 -2.35 -4.55
C GLU A 72 -17.20 -0.92 -4.05
N ILE A 73 -16.14 -0.13 -4.20
CA ILE A 73 -16.09 1.27 -3.79
C ILE A 73 -15.16 2.03 -4.74
N THR A 74 -15.42 3.32 -4.93
CA THR A 74 -14.63 4.20 -5.79
C THR A 74 -13.90 5.28 -4.99
N LYS A 75 -12.94 5.94 -5.63
CA LYS A 75 -12.22 7.07 -5.05
C LYS A 75 -13.18 8.15 -4.56
N ASP A 76 -14.20 8.51 -5.35
CA ASP A 76 -15.16 9.57 -4.98
C ASP A 76 -15.91 9.26 -3.68
N GLN A 77 -16.17 7.97 -3.41
CA GLN A 77 -16.83 7.53 -2.19
C GLN A 77 -15.87 7.45 -0.99
N LEU A 78 -14.59 7.19 -1.24
CA LEU A 78 -13.53 7.17 -0.23
C LEU A 78 -12.97 8.57 0.08
N ASP A 79 -13.17 9.53 -0.81
CA ASP A 79 -12.64 10.89 -0.67
C ASP A 79 -13.48 11.71 0.32
N HIS A 80 -13.40 11.32 1.59
CA HIS A 80 -14.01 12.03 2.69
C HIS A 80 -13.04 12.18 3.87
N PRO A 81 -13.22 13.18 4.75
CA PRO A 81 -12.23 13.52 5.77
C PRO A 81 -11.86 12.37 6.73
N ALA A 82 -12.82 11.49 7.06
CA ALA A 82 -12.56 10.38 7.98
C ALA A 82 -11.68 9.30 7.36
N TYR A 83 -11.88 8.94 6.09
CA TYR A 83 -11.02 7.98 5.41
C TYR A 83 -9.62 8.55 5.13
N ARG A 84 -9.51 9.83 4.76
CA ARG A 84 -8.20 10.49 4.62
C ARG A 84 -7.43 10.54 5.95
N ARG A 85 -8.09 10.83 7.07
CA ARG A 85 -7.46 10.74 8.42
C ARG A 85 -6.94 9.34 8.68
N PHE A 86 -7.78 8.34 8.45
CA PHE A 86 -7.40 6.94 8.59
C PHE A 86 -6.18 6.57 7.72
N CYS A 87 -6.16 6.99 6.45
CA CYS A 87 -5.02 6.79 5.55
C CYS A 87 -3.72 7.37 6.11
N ARG A 88 -3.74 8.58 6.67
CA ARG A 88 -2.56 9.18 7.31
C ARG A 88 -2.13 8.40 8.54
N GLU A 89 -3.07 8.02 9.41
CA GLU A 89 -2.80 7.27 10.63
C GLU A 89 -2.09 5.94 10.33
N ILE A 90 -2.62 5.15 9.39
CA ILE A 90 -2.02 3.84 9.07
C ILE A 90 -0.67 3.94 8.33
N PHE A 91 -0.38 5.08 7.70
CA PHE A 91 0.90 5.31 7.01
C PHE A 91 1.97 5.93 7.89
N THR A 92 1.61 6.59 8.99
CA THR A 92 2.53 7.41 9.79
C THR A 92 3.81 6.65 10.17
N HIS A 93 3.68 5.44 10.69
CA HIS A 93 4.84 4.62 11.08
C HIS A 93 5.71 4.16 9.90
N PHE A 94 5.11 4.00 8.72
CA PHE A 94 5.87 3.72 7.51
C PHE A 94 6.59 4.97 7.01
N ALA A 95 5.96 6.15 7.11
CA ALA A 95 6.61 7.41 6.78
C ALA A 95 7.86 7.65 7.64
N ASP A 96 7.77 7.38 8.95
CA ASP A 96 8.91 7.47 9.87
C ASP A 96 10.06 6.53 9.42
N LEU A 97 9.74 5.26 9.13
CA LEU A 97 10.73 4.30 8.65
C LEU A 97 11.34 4.69 7.29
N LEU A 98 10.53 5.17 6.36
CA LEU A 98 10.98 5.56 5.02
C LEU A 98 11.86 6.81 5.07
N GLU A 99 11.58 7.75 5.97
CA GLU A 99 12.43 8.90 6.23
C GLU A 99 13.84 8.46 6.70
N ASP A 100 13.91 7.55 7.67
CA ASP A 100 15.19 7.02 8.18
C ASP A 100 15.96 6.21 7.11
N LEU A 101 15.26 5.40 6.32
CA LEU A 101 15.87 4.65 5.22
C LEU A 101 16.44 5.60 4.16
N ALA A 102 15.68 6.62 3.76
CA ALA A 102 16.13 7.62 2.81
C ALA A 102 17.34 8.41 3.33
N ALA A 103 17.33 8.79 4.62
CA ALA A 103 18.45 9.46 5.26
C ALA A 103 19.72 8.59 5.32
N SER A 104 19.55 7.27 5.34
CA SER A 104 20.64 6.28 5.28
C SER A 104 21.12 5.99 3.85
N GLY A 105 20.54 6.64 2.84
CA GLY A 105 20.91 6.49 1.43
C GLY A 105 20.18 5.38 0.68
N VAL A 106 19.16 4.76 1.28
CA VAL A 106 18.33 3.73 0.62
C VAL A 106 17.36 4.37 -0.37
N LYS A 107 17.28 3.81 -1.58
CA LYS A 107 16.29 4.21 -2.59
C LYS A 107 14.92 3.61 -2.27
N ILE A 108 13.87 4.42 -2.37
CA ILE A 108 12.50 4.00 -2.10
C ILE A 108 11.74 3.91 -3.42
N LYS A 109 11.19 2.73 -3.71
CA LYS A 109 10.29 2.52 -4.86
C LYS A 109 8.94 2.01 -4.39
N ILE A 110 7.88 2.78 -4.64
CA ILE A 110 6.51 2.47 -4.23
C ILE A 110 5.73 1.86 -5.40
N LEU A 111 5.14 0.68 -5.19
CA LEU A 111 4.33 -0.02 -6.17
C LEU A 111 2.85 0.01 -5.78
N GLY A 112 2.07 0.71 -6.60
CA GLY A 112 0.63 0.84 -6.50
C GLY A 112 -0.14 -0.31 -7.15
N VAL A 113 -1.42 -0.39 -6.78
CA VAL A 113 -2.37 -1.36 -7.34
C VAL A 113 -3.22 -0.66 -8.40
N PRO A 114 -2.95 -0.86 -9.70
CA PRO A 114 -3.69 -0.15 -10.74
C PRO A 114 -5.20 -0.34 -10.59
N LYS A 115 -5.92 0.77 -10.82
CA LYS A 115 -7.40 0.89 -10.73
C LYS A 115 -7.96 0.79 -9.31
N SER A 116 -7.13 0.63 -8.27
CA SER A 116 -7.62 0.69 -6.89
C SER A 116 -8.05 2.13 -6.55
N PRO A 117 -9.20 2.30 -5.89
CA PRO A 117 -9.67 3.61 -5.42
C PRO A 117 -8.76 4.22 -4.34
N SER A 118 -7.93 3.39 -3.70
CA SER A 118 -7.01 3.81 -2.63
C SER A 118 -5.55 3.73 -3.07
N CYS A 119 -5.15 2.59 -3.65
CA CYS A 119 -3.76 2.25 -3.91
C CYS A 119 -3.32 2.44 -5.37
N GLY A 120 -4.19 2.90 -6.28
CA GLY A 120 -3.78 3.23 -7.64
C GLY A 120 -2.86 4.45 -7.65
N VAL A 121 -1.89 4.49 -8.57
CA VAL A 121 -0.94 5.61 -8.72
C VAL A 121 -1.27 6.43 -9.96
N GLU A 122 -1.37 5.78 -11.10
CA GLU A 122 -1.56 6.44 -12.39
C GLU A 122 -3.01 6.36 -12.84
N ILE A 123 -3.72 5.31 -12.43
CA ILE A 123 -5.12 5.09 -12.78
C ILE A 123 -5.90 4.58 -11.56
N THR A 124 -7.09 5.15 -11.35
CA THR A 124 -7.97 4.83 -10.23
C THR A 124 -9.43 4.64 -10.69
N SER A 125 -10.26 4.03 -9.84
CA SER A 125 -11.69 3.82 -10.12
C SER A 125 -12.52 4.94 -9.53
N VAL A 126 -13.35 5.57 -10.36
CA VAL A 126 -14.22 6.71 -10.04
C VAL A 126 -15.67 6.44 -10.47
N GLY A 127 -16.62 7.19 -9.94
CA GLY A 127 -18.06 7.00 -10.17
C GLY A 127 -18.72 6.14 -9.10
N GLY A 128 -19.70 5.32 -9.48
CA GLY A 128 -20.54 4.57 -8.54
C GLY A 128 -21.76 5.38 -8.13
N GLU A 129 -22.94 4.86 -8.44
CA GLU A 129 -24.18 5.51 -8.04
C GLU A 129 -24.33 5.48 -6.51
N PRO A 130 -24.70 6.62 -5.88
CA PRO A 130 -24.99 6.62 -4.45
C PRO A 130 -26.25 5.83 -4.15
N GLY A 131 -26.30 5.19 -2.98
CA GLY A 131 -27.46 4.46 -2.50
C GLY A 131 -27.42 2.95 -2.80
N LYS A 132 -28.59 2.31 -2.80
CA LYS A 132 -28.70 0.85 -2.95
C LYS A 132 -28.76 0.50 -4.43
N VAL A 133 -27.70 -0.10 -4.94
CA VAL A 133 -27.64 -0.66 -6.29
C VAL A 133 -27.53 -2.18 -6.29
N LYS A 134 -28.08 -2.80 -7.34
CA LYS A 134 -27.90 -4.24 -7.63
C LYS A 134 -26.54 -4.49 -8.29
N GLU A 135 -26.19 -3.65 -9.25
CA GLU A 135 -24.93 -3.67 -9.99
C GLU A 135 -24.21 -2.35 -9.77
N PHE A 136 -22.89 -2.41 -9.61
CA PHE A 136 -22.08 -1.24 -9.29
C PHE A 136 -21.33 -0.75 -10.53
N HIS A 137 -21.73 0.40 -11.06
CA HIS A 137 -21.10 0.96 -12.26
C HIS A 137 -20.01 1.96 -11.88
N HIS A 138 -18.79 1.71 -12.34
CA HIS A 138 -17.68 2.63 -12.19
C HIS A 138 -16.90 2.72 -13.50
N ARG A 139 -16.05 3.73 -13.60
CA ARG A 139 -15.10 3.89 -14.70
C ARG A 139 -13.70 4.07 -14.13
N HIS A 140 -12.71 3.98 -15.01
CA HIS A 140 -11.33 4.30 -14.64
C HIS A 140 -10.97 5.71 -15.12
N ALA A 141 -10.23 6.45 -14.30
CA ALA A 141 -9.74 7.77 -14.61
C ALA A 141 -8.26 7.90 -14.21
N PRO A 142 -7.47 8.76 -14.90
CA PRO A 142 -6.11 9.03 -14.51
C PRO A 142 -6.01 9.64 -13.10
N GLY A 143 -4.94 9.31 -12.40
CA GLY A 143 -4.57 9.86 -11.10
C GLY A 143 -4.57 8.83 -9.96
N PRO A 144 -3.99 9.23 -8.82
CA PRO A 144 -3.83 8.35 -7.68
C PRO A 144 -5.14 8.11 -6.93
N GLY A 145 -5.21 6.98 -6.22
CA GLY A 145 -6.22 6.71 -5.21
C GLY A 145 -5.96 7.48 -3.91
N VAL A 146 -6.95 7.49 -3.01
CA VAL A 146 -6.92 8.33 -1.80
C VAL A 146 -5.71 8.03 -0.90
N PHE A 147 -5.33 6.76 -0.74
CA PHE A 147 -4.19 6.39 0.11
C PHE A 147 -2.86 6.83 -0.50
N MET A 148 -2.68 6.65 -1.81
CA MET A 148 -1.47 7.11 -2.51
C MET A 148 -1.34 8.63 -2.50
N GLU A 149 -2.45 9.38 -2.59
CA GLU A 149 -2.40 10.84 -2.41
C GLU A 149 -1.86 11.25 -1.04
N GLU A 150 -2.32 10.59 0.04
CA GLU A 150 -1.85 10.91 1.39
C GLU A 150 -0.38 10.47 1.60
N ILE A 151 0.04 9.34 1.02
CA ILE A 151 1.45 8.91 1.02
C ILE A 151 2.35 9.94 0.33
N ILE A 152 1.99 10.36 -0.90
CA ILE A 152 2.77 11.34 -1.67
C ILE A 152 2.89 12.65 -0.90
N LYS A 153 1.79 13.15 -0.32
CA LYS A 153 1.80 14.39 0.47
C LYS A 153 2.68 14.26 1.71
N GLU A 154 2.58 13.15 2.44
CA GLU A 154 3.33 12.95 3.68
C GLU A 154 4.84 12.81 3.41
N LEU A 155 5.25 12.05 2.40
CA LEU A 155 6.66 11.92 2.03
C LEU A 155 7.23 13.22 1.47
N ALA A 156 6.48 13.95 0.63
CA ALA A 156 6.90 15.25 0.12
C ALA A 156 7.07 16.29 1.24
N LYS A 157 6.18 16.27 2.25
CA LYS A 157 6.28 17.13 3.44
C LYS A 157 7.56 16.87 4.25
N ARG A 158 8.06 15.63 4.24
CA ARG A 158 9.29 15.20 4.92
C ARG A 158 10.55 15.29 4.06
N ASP A 159 10.44 15.82 2.83
CA ASP A 159 11.54 15.86 1.84
C ASP A 159 12.15 14.48 1.53
N VAL A 160 11.34 13.42 1.63
CA VAL A 160 11.74 12.05 1.28
C VAL A 160 11.67 11.87 -0.23
N LYS A 161 12.77 11.45 -0.84
CA LYS A 161 12.84 11.12 -2.27
C LYS A 161 12.38 9.68 -2.51
N PHE A 162 11.49 9.50 -3.49
CA PHE A 162 10.96 8.19 -3.85
C PHE A 162 10.58 8.12 -5.34
N GLU A 163 10.56 6.92 -5.89
CA GLU A 163 9.92 6.58 -7.15
C GLU A 163 8.55 5.93 -6.87
N ILE A 164 7.56 6.15 -7.73
CA ILE A 164 6.22 5.57 -7.56
C ILE A 164 5.58 5.25 -8.92
N GLU A 165 5.03 4.05 -9.05
CA GLU A 165 4.32 3.61 -10.26
C GLU A 165 3.24 2.56 -9.95
N ASP A 166 2.34 2.30 -10.89
CA ASP A 166 1.42 1.15 -10.81
C ASP A 166 2.15 -0.16 -11.19
N ALA A 167 1.88 -1.23 -10.44
CA ALA A 167 2.48 -2.52 -10.70
C ALA A 167 2.03 -3.17 -12.03
N GLY A 168 2.97 -3.87 -12.70
CA GLY A 168 2.67 -4.71 -13.87
C GLY A 168 2.61 -3.97 -15.20
N ARG A 169 3.37 -2.88 -15.34
CA ARG A 169 3.79 -2.35 -16.64
C ARG A 169 4.94 -3.15 -17.23
#